data_AF-A0ABD6QPP8-F1
#
_entry.id   AF-A0ABD6QPP8-F1
#
_cell.length_a   1.000
_cell.length_b   1.000
_cell.length_c   1.000
_cell.angle_alpha   90.00
_cell.angle_beta   90.00
_cell.angle_gamma   90.00
#
_symmetry.space_group_name_H-M   'P 1'
#
loop_
_entity.id
_entity.type
_entity.pdbx_description
1 polymer ?
#
loop_
_entity_poly.entity_id
_entity_poly.type
_entity_poly.pdbx_seq_one_letter_code
_entity_poly.pdbx_strand_id
1 'polypeptide(L)'
;MVSVHDVAAYILEKRGAMSTMKLQKLCYYSQGWSLAWDEKPLFDEPIRAWANGPVVYELFDEHRGQFRVREWPTGDPDKLAQDERETVDAVLFAYGKLTGQQLSDKSHTERPWVEARAGLPAGTLSSAVIELETMQDFFGALAVKEADALDEAEFDDEPLVDW
;
A
#
# COMPACT_ATOMS: atom_id res chain seq x y z
N MET A 1 12.18 -11.45 9.28
CA MET A 1 11.39 -10.40 8.62
C MET A 1 10.74 -11.02 7.41
N VAL A 2 9.48 -10.68 7.15
CA VAL A 2 8.81 -10.97 5.89
C VAL A 2 9.46 -10.12 4.78
N SER A 3 9.56 -10.65 3.58
CA SER A 3 10.02 -9.92 2.39
C SER A 3 8.85 -9.40 1.57
N VAL A 4 9.07 -8.39 0.73
CA VAL A 4 8.07 -7.95 -0.26
C VAL A 4 7.58 -9.10 -1.15
N HIS A 5 8.43 -10.11 -1.40
CA HIS A 5 8.07 -11.28 -2.22
C HIS A 5 7.02 -12.14 -1.52
N ASP A 6 7.15 -12.35 -0.21
CA ASP A 6 6.18 -13.10 0.60
C ASP A 6 4.81 -12.37 0.60
N VAL A 7 4.81 -11.03 0.74
CA VAL A 7 3.59 -10.20 0.65
C VAL A 7 2.96 -10.28 -0.74
N ALA A 8 3.77 -10.19 -1.80
CA ALA A 8 3.30 -10.28 -3.18
C ALA A 8 2.69 -11.65 -3.50
N ALA A 9 3.30 -12.73 -2.99
CA ALA A 9 2.76 -14.08 -3.09
C ALA A 9 1.37 -14.17 -2.42
N TYR A 10 1.25 -13.65 -1.20
CA TYR A 10 -0.02 -13.63 -0.47
C TYR A 10 -1.11 -12.83 -1.21
N ILE A 11 -0.78 -11.66 -1.76
CA ILE A 11 -1.71 -10.84 -2.56
C ILE A 11 -2.22 -11.61 -3.79
N LEU A 12 -1.33 -12.28 -4.53
CA LEU A 12 -1.70 -13.05 -5.71
C LEU A 12 -2.50 -14.30 -5.36
N GLU A 13 -2.23 -14.95 -4.23
CA GLU A 13 -3.05 -16.06 -3.73
C GLU A 13 -4.49 -15.62 -3.48
N LYS A 14 -4.68 -14.46 -2.81
CA LYS A 14 -6.01 -13.97 -2.42
C LYS A 14 -6.82 -13.36 -3.55
N ARG A 15 -6.17 -12.75 -4.55
CA ARG A 15 -6.87 -11.99 -5.62
C ARG A 15 -6.60 -12.50 -7.03
N GLY A 16 -5.70 -13.45 -7.20
CA GLY A 16 -5.31 -13.99 -8.50
C GLY A 16 -4.55 -12.98 -9.36
N ALA A 17 -4.52 -13.27 -10.67
CA ALA A 17 -3.70 -12.55 -11.62
C ALA A 17 -4.05 -11.06 -11.77
N MET A 18 -3.04 -10.20 -11.69
CA MET A 18 -3.19 -8.75 -11.82
C MET A 18 -2.05 -8.12 -12.63
N SER A 19 -2.13 -6.82 -12.89
CA SER A 19 -1.00 -6.11 -13.50
C SER A 19 0.14 -5.94 -12.50
N THR A 20 1.38 -5.94 -12.98
CA THR A 20 2.58 -5.73 -12.16
C THR A 20 2.56 -4.38 -11.46
N MET A 21 2.03 -3.34 -12.13
CA MET A 21 1.79 -2.03 -11.51
C MET A 21 0.82 -2.11 -10.33
N LYS A 22 -0.29 -2.87 -10.46
CA LYS A 22 -1.25 -3.02 -9.36
C LYS A 22 -0.62 -3.73 -8.17
N LEU A 23 0.13 -4.80 -8.42
CA LEU A 23 0.82 -5.54 -7.37
C LEU A 23 1.81 -4.64 -6.59
N GLN A 24 2.60 -3.83 -7.31
CA GLN A 24 3.50 -2.84 -6.71
C GLN A 24 2.76 -1.85 -5.80
N LYS A 25 1.61 -1.31 -6.26
CA LYS A 25 0.84 -0.37 -5.44
C LYS A 25 0.21 -1.04 -4.23
N LEU A 26 -0.30 -2.26 -4.36
CA LEU A 26 -0.86 -2.97 -3.22
C LEU A 26 0.20 -3.25 -2.16
N CYS A 27 1.43 -3.63 -2.54
CA CYS A 27 2.54 -3.78 -1.59
C CYS A 27 2.88 -2.45 -0.88
N TYR A 28 2.90 -1.33 -1.63
CA TYR A 28 3.09 0.02 -1.04
C TYR A 28 2.01 0.36 -0.01
N TYR A 29 0.73 0.15 -0.34
CA TYR A 29 -0.36 0.43 0.61
C TYR A 29 -0.29 -0.50 1.82
N SER A 30 0.07 -1.78 1.64
CA SER A 30 0.27 -2.71 2.77
C SER A 30 1.38 -2.25 3.71
N GLN A 31 2.50 -1.74 3.19
CA GLN A 31 3.56 -1.15 4.02
C GLN A 31 3.04 0.07 4.80
N GLY A 32 2.33 0.99 4.12
CA GLY A 32 1.82 2.21 4.73
C GLY A 32 0.84 1.94 5.85
N TRP A 33 -0.09 1.01 5.65
CA TRP A 33 -1.08 0.65 6.66
C TRP A 33 -0.52 -0.17 7.82
N SER A 34 0.47 -1.05 7.58
CA SER A 34 1.15 -1.73 8.68
C SER A 34 1.91 -0.74 9.58
N LEU A 35 2.56 0.27 8.99
CA LEU A 35 3.18 1.35 9.76
C LEU A 35 2.16 2.15 10.59
N ALA A 36 0.95 2.35 10.07
CA ALA A 36 -0.08 3.13 10.75
C ALA A 36 -0.78 2.36 11.89
N TRP A 37 -1.10 1.08 11.68
CA TRP A 37 -1.84 0.27 12.64
C TRP A 37 -0.93 -0.49 13.61
N ASP A 38 0.18 -1.02 13.12
CA ASP A 38 1.07 -1.91 13.86
C ASP A 38 2.36 -1.21 14.34
N GLU A 39 2.57 0.04 13.92
CA GLU A 39 3.78 0.85 14.15
C GLU A 39 5.08 0.13 13.72
N LYS A 40 4.96 -0.77 12.74
CA LYS A 40 6.06 -1.61 12.25
C LYS A 40 6.05 -1.71 10.73
N PRO A 41 7.24 -1.80 10.10
CA PRO A 41 7.33 -2.11 8.69
C PRO A 41 6.83 -3.55 8.44
N LEU A 42 6.06 -3.74 7.37
CA LEU A 42 5.62 -5.06 6.92
C LEU A 42 6.77 -5.83 6.25
N PHE A 43 7.64 -5.11 5.53
CA PHE A 43 8.86 -5.64 4.92
C PHE A 43 9.98 -4.59 4.93
N ASP A 44 11.23 -5.04 4.72
CA ASP A 44 12.45 -4.21 4.82
C ASP A 44 12.87 -3.56 3.50
N GLU A 45 12.41 -4.07 2.35
CA GLU A 45 12.83 -3.57 1.05
C GLU A 45 12.40 -2.10 0.83
N PRO A 46 13.30 -1.23 0.36
CA PRO A 46 13.01 0.19 0.22
C PRO A 46 12.02 0.45 -0.92
N ILE A 47 11.04 1.29 -0.63
CA ILE A 47 10.10 1.79 -1.63
C ILE A 47 10.69 3.04 -2.28
N ARG A 48 10.74 3.08 -3.62
CA ARG A 48 11.29 4.19 -4.39
C ARG A 48 10.19 4.99 -5.09
N ALA A 49 10.31 6.31 -5.07
CA ALA A 49 9.34 7.24 -5.66
C ALA A 49 9.54 7.40 -7.18
N TRP A 50 9.28 6.34 -7.94
CA TRP A 50 9.43 6.34 -9.40
C TRP A 50 8.39 7.24 -10.08
N ALA A 51 8.62 7.54 -11.36
CA ALA A 51 7.75 8.43 -12.15
C ALA A 51 6.28 7.94 -12.16
N ASN A 52 6.06 6.63 -12.23
CA ASN A 52 4.73 6.01 -12.24
C ASN A 52 4.27 5.56 -10.83
N GLY A 53 4.65 6.32 -9.80
CA GLY A 53 4.28 6.07 -8.41
C GLY A 53 5.34 5.24 -7.64
N PRO A 54 5.03 4.82 -6.39
CA PRO A 54 5.92 4.03 -5.54
C PRO A 54 6.21 2.63 -6.13
N VAL A 55 7.46 2.19 -6.05
CA VAL A 55 7.94 0.90 -6.58
C VAL A 55 8.96 0.30 -5.62
N VAL A 56 8.76 -0.96 -5.24
CA VAL A 56 9.80 -1.78 -4.60
C VAL A 56 10.67 -2.39 -5.70
N TYR A 57 11.97 -2.08 -5.69
CA TYR A 57 12.85 -2.43 -6.81
C TYR A 57 13.04 -3.95 -6.93
N GLU A 58 13.14 -4.63 -5.80
CA GLU A 58 13.33 -6.07 -5.66
C GLU A 58 12.16 -6.83 -6.30
N LEU A 59 10.93 -6.34 -6.07
CA LEU A 59 9.75 -6.85 -6.75
C LEU A 59 9.74 -6.52 -8.25
N PHE A 60 10.18 -5.30 -8.63
CA PHE A 60 10.25 -4.89 -10.04
C PHE A 60 11.26 -5.69 -10.85
N ASP A 61 12.39 -6.04 -10.27
CA ASP A 61 13.46 -6.73 -10.97
C ASP A 61 13.01 -8.09 -11.49
N GLU A 62 12.16 -8.80 -10.74
CA GLU A 62 11.62 -10.10 -11.12
C GLU A 62 10.54 -10.05 -12.20
N HIS A 63 9.66 -9.04 -12.15
CA HIS A 63 8.59 -8.90 -13.16
C HIS A 63 8.94 -7.96 -14.31
N ARG A 64 10.19 -7.49 -14.39
CA ARG A 64 10.64 -6.58 -15.44
C ARG A 64 10.30 -7.14 -16.83
N GLY A 65 9.66 -6.31 -17.66
CA GLY A 65 9.22 -6.70 -19.01
C GLY A 65 7.88 -7.45 -19.03
N GLN A 66 7.26 -7.71 -17.88
CA GLN A 66 5.94 -8.32 -17.77
C GLN A 66 4.88 -7.26 -17.43
N PHE A 67 3.74 -7.35 -18.11
CA PHE A 67 2.59 -6.48 -17.82
C PHE A 67 1.68 -7.06 -16.72
N ARG A 68 1.60 -8.40 -16.62
CA ARG A 68 0.73 -9.13 -15.71
C ARG A 68 1.45 -10.33 -15.14
N VAL A 69 1.12 -10.65 -13.89
CA VAL A 69 1.64 -11.79 -13.14
C VAL A 69 0.48 -12.54 -12.50
N ARG A 70 0.64 -13.86 -12.32
CA ARG A 70 -0.39 -14.75 -11.78
C ARG A 70 0.04 -15.42 -10.47
N GLU A 71 1.31 -15.74 -10.36
CA GLU A 71 1.94 -16.41 -9.24
C GLU A 71 3.26 -15.68 -8.92
N TRP A 72 3.74 -15.87 -7.69
CA TRP A 72 5.00 -15.27 -7.22
C TRP A 72 5.87 -16.34 -6.55
N PRO A 73 6.56 -17.19 -7.33
CA PRO A 73 7.22 -18.39 -6.82
C PRO A 73 8.45 -18.11 -5.95
N THR A 74 8.91 -16.87 -5.91
CA THR A 74 10.05 -16.40 -5.10
C THR A 74 9.64 -15.95 -3.70
N GLY A 75 8.33 -15.86 -3.44
CA GLY A 75 7.77 -15.56 -2.12
C GLY A 75 7.10 -16.78 -1.49
N ASP A 76 6.94 -16.71 -0.17
CA ASP A 76 6.23 -17.71 0.63
C ASP A 76 5.11 -17.01 1.43
N PRO A 77 3.83 -17.14 1.03
CA PRO A 77 2.71 -16.50 1.72
C PRO A 77 2.52 -17.04 3.15
N ASP A 78 3.10 -18.20 3.47
CA ASP A 78 2.97 -18.80 4.79
C ASP A 78 3.85 -18.15 5.86
N LYS A 79 4.81 -17.32 5.46
CA LYS A 79 5.66 -16.56 6.39
C LYS A 79 4.97 -15.37 7.04
N LEU A 80 3.87 -14.87 6.46
CA LEU A 80 3.14 -13.76 7.06
C LEU A 80 2.47 -14.24 8.36
N ALA A 81 2.74 -13.52 9.44
CA ALA A 81 2.05 -13.66 10.70
C ALA A 81 0.56 -13.24 10.56
N GLN A 82 -0.25 -13.54 11.58
CA GLN A 82 -1.69 -13.31 11.50
C GLN A 82 -2.05 -11.83 11.33
N ASP A 83 -1.43 -10.96 12.14
CA ASP A 83 -1.56 -9.51 12.08
C ASP A 83 -1.15 -8.95 10.71
N GLU A 84 0.00 -9.40 10.19
CA GLU A 84 0.48 -9.02 8.85
C GLU A 84 -0.53 -9.41 7.74
N ARG A 85 -1.16 -10.59 7.84
CA ARG A 85 -2.21 -11.03 6.91
C ARG A 85 -3.47 -10.19 7.04
N GLU A 86 -3.89 -9.85 8.26
CA GLU A 86 -5.05 -9.00 8.53
C GLU A 86 -4.85 -7.61 7.90
N THR A 87 -3.66 -7.02 8.04
CA THR A 87 -3.30 -5.75 7.38
C THR A 87 -3.38 -5.86 5.86
N VAL A 88 -2.79 -6.91 5.25
CA VAL A 88 -2.87 -7.10 3.79
C VAL A 88 -4.31 -7.34 3.34
N ASP A 89 -5.11 -8.11 4.07
CA ASP A 89 -6.51 -8.37 3.74
C ASP A 89 -7.36 -7.09 3.79
N ALA A 90 -7.14 -6.22 4.78
CA ALA A 90 -7.79 -4.91 4.87
C ALA A 90 -7.43 -4.01 3.67
N VAL A 91 -6.15 -3.98 3.28
CA VAL A 91 -5.69 -3.28 2.06
C VAL A 91 -6.37 -3.86 0.82
N LEU A 92 -6.45 -5.19 0.70
CA LEU A 92 -7.11 -5.84 -0.42
C LEU A 92 -8.63 -5.59 -0.44
N PHE A 93 -9.25 -5.35 0.71
CA PHE A 93 -10.65 -4.95 0.79
C PHE A 93 -10.86 -3.52 0.27
N ALA A 94 -10.06 -2.57 0.76
CA ALA A 94 -10.18 -1.16 0.42
C ALA A 94 -9.71 -0.83 -1.02
N TYR A 95 -8.56 -1.34 -1.43
CA TYR A 95 -7.88 -0.95 -2.67
C TYR A 95 -7.95 -2.02 -3.76
N GLY A 96 -8.28 -3.26 -3.41
CA GLY A 96 -8.19 -4.41 -4.32
C GLY A 96 -9.11 -4.33 -5.55
N LYS A 97 -10.15 -3.50 -5.55
CA LYS A 97 -11.03 -3.27 -6.71
C LYS A 97 -10.46 -2.24 -7.70
N LEU A 98 -9.52 -1.40 -7.27
CA LEU A 98 -8.93 -0.37 -8.10
C LEU A 98 -7.97 -0.97 -9.15
N THR A 99 -7.88 -0.32 -10.30
CA THR A 99 -6.87 -0.64 -11.31
C THR A 99 -5.49 -0.14 -10.87
N GLY A 100 -4.42 -0.68 -11.47
CA GLY A 100 -3.08 -0.18 -11.19
C GLY A 100 -2.92 1.31 -11.54
N GLN A 101 -3.64 1.81 -12.56
CA GLN A 101 -3.60 3.22 -12.92
C GLN A 101 -4.27 4.08 -11.85
N GLN A 102 -5.48 3.71 -11.40
CA GLN A 102 -6.16 4.43 -10.31
C GLN A 102 -5.34 4.45 -9.02
N LEU A 103 -4.67 3.34 -8.69
CA LEU A 103 -3.77 3.30 -7.53
C LEU A 103 -2.54 4.19 -7.72
N SER A 104 -2.00 4.27 -8.95
CA SER A 104 -0.92 5.19 -9.29
C SER A 104 -1.37 6.64 -9.15
N ASP A 105 -2.47 7.02 -9.80
CA ASP A 105 -3.05 8.37 -9.77
C ASP A 105 -3.29 8.80 -8.32
N LYS A 106 -3.80 7.89 -7.48
CA LYS A 106 -3.98 8.14 -6.05
C LYS A 106 -2.64 8.41 -5.37
N SER A 107 -1.66 7.52 -5.52
CA SER A 107 -0.33 7.70 -4.89
C SER A 107 0.39 8.98 -5.33
N HIS A 108 0.09 9.50 -6.53
CA HIS A 108 0.64 10.75 -7.05
C HIS A 108 0.12 12.01 -6.32
N THR A 109 -0.96 11.88 -5.55
CA THR A 109 -1.51 12.95 -4.71
C THR A 109 -1.13 12.83 -3.23
N GLU A 110 -0.45 11.75 -2.85
CA GLU A 110 -0.18 11.41 -1.46
C GLU A 110 1.20 11.91 -1.02
N ARG A 111 1.26 12.44 0.20
CA ARG A 111 2.44 13.11 0.76
C ARG A 111 3.73 12.28 0.64
N PRO A 112 3.76 10.96 0.95
CA PRO A 112 5.00 10.18 0.91
C PRO A 112 5.66 10.18 -0.48
N TRP A 113 4.88 10.02 -1.56
CA TRP A 113 5.42 10.04 -2.92
C TRP A 113 5.77 11.46 -3.38
N VAL A 114 4.95 12.45 -3.02
CA VAL A 114 5.15 13.86 -3.40
C VAL A 114 6.42 14.42 -2.78
N GLU A 115 6.64 14.22 -1.49
CA GLU A 115 7.81 14.74 -0.77
C GLU A 115 9.10 14.07 -1.24
N ALA A 116 9.10 12.74 -1.43
CA ALA A 116 10.24 12.01 -1.98
C ALA A 116 10.63 12.47 -3.40
N ARG A 117 9.76 13.23 -4.08
CA ARG A 117 10.01 13.79 -5.42
C ARG A 117 10.02 15.32 -5.43
N ALA A 118 10.13 15.97 -4.28
CA ALA A 118 10.19 17.42 -4.20
C ALA A 118 11.27 17.98 -5.14
N GLY A 119 10.90 18.98 -5.94
CA GLY A 119 11.80 19.61 -6.92
C GLY A 119 11.96 18.87 -8.25
N LEU A 120 11.33 17.70 -8.45
CA LEU A 120 11.36 16.98 -9.72
C LEU A 120 10.12 17.28 -10.58
N PRO A 121 10.29 17.60 -11.88
CA PRO A 121 9.16 17.69 -12.80
C PRO A 121 8.38 16.38 -12.92
N ALA A 122 7.11 16.49 -13.33
CA ALA A 122 6.28 15.34 -13.65
C ALA A 122 6.92 14.49 -14.75
N GLY A 123 6.89 13.17 -14.59
CA GLY A 123 7.49 12.22 -15.54
C GLY A 123 9.01 12.05 -15.45
N THR A 124 9.73 12.88 -14.66
CA THR A 124 11.17 12.68 -14.46
C THR A 124 11.44 11.39 -13.70
N LEU A 125 12.41 10.61 -14.17
CA LEU A 125 12.89 9.40 -13.48
C LEU A 125 13.40 9.77 -12.09
N SER A 126 13.10 8.93 -11.11
CA SER A 126 13.62 9.06 -9.75
C SER A 126 13.77 7.68 -9.14
N SER A 127 14.77 7.54 -8.28
CA SER A 127 14.97 6.39 -7.41
C SER A 127 15.08 6.81 -5.95
N ALA A 128 14.64 8.03 -5.61
CA ALA A 128 14.60 8.51 -4.23
C ALA A 128 13.76 7.56 -3.38
N VAL A 129 14.27 7.23 -2.19
CA VAL A 129 13.57 6.39 -1.23
C VAL A 129 12.42 7.19 -0.62
N ILE A 130 11.29 6.54 -0.43
CA ILE A 130 10.18 7.06 0.37
C ILE A 130 10.47 6.66 1.81
N GLU A 131 10.68 7.65 2.68
CA GLU A 131 11.00 7.42 4.08
C GLU A 131 9.82 6.78 4.82
N LEU A 132 10.11 5.76 5.65
CA LEU A 132 9.09 5.05 6.41
C LEU A 132 8.37 5.97 7.39
N GLU A 133 9.08 6.93 8.00
CA GLU A 133 8.51 7.94 8.90
C GLU A 133 7.44 8.77 8.18
N THR A 134 7.73 9.25 6.96
CA THR A 134 6.75 10.01 6.16
C THR A 134 5.52 9.17 5.82
N MET A 135 5.69 7.88 5.54
CA MET A 135 4.58 6.94 5.34
C MET A 135 3.77 6.76 6.62
N GLN A 136 4.42 6.44 7.73
CA GLN A 136 3.79 6.23 9.02
C GLN A 136 2.95 7.44 9.44
N ASP A 137 3.52 8.64 9.36
CA ASP A 137 2.80 9.87 9.69
C ASP A 137 1.59 10.11 8.77
N PHE A 138 1.72 9.81 7.47
CA PHE A 138 0.66 10.06 6.51
C PHE A 138 -0.50 9.08 6.68
N PHE A 139 -0.21 7.78 6.75
CA PHE A 139 -1.22 6.74 6.92
C PHE A 139 -1.81 6.75 8.32
N GLY A 140 -1.03 7.10 9.36
CA GLY A 140 -1.52 7.30 10.71
C GLY A 140 -2.55 8.44 10.78
N ALA A 141 -2.27 9.58 10.12
CA ALA A 141 -3.24 10.67 10.03
C ALA A 141 -4.53 10.27 9.26
N LEU A 142 -4.43 9.40 8.26
CA LEU A 142 -5.61 8.84 7.59
C LEU A 142 -6.42 7.93 8.52
N ALA A 143 -5.75 7.06 9.28
CA ALA A 143 -6.39 6.16 10.24
C ALA A 143 -7.20 6.93 11.29
N VAL A 144 -6.61 7.99 11.87
CA VAL A 144 -7.31 8.86 12.83
C VAL A 144 -8.53 9.51 12.20
N LYS A 145 -8.39 10.07 10.99
CA LYS A 145 -9.50 10.70 10.29
C LYS A 145 -10.64 9.72 9.98
N GLU A 146 -10.31 8.48 9.63
CA GLU A 146 -11.31 7.44 9.39
C GLU A 146 -12.02 7.04 10.69
N ALA A 147 -11.30 6.95 11.81
CA ALA A 147 -11.91 6.70 13.12
C ALA A 147 -12.86 7.83 13.54
N ASP A 148 -12.43 9.10 13.43
CA ASP A 148 -13.26 10.26 13.75
C ASP A 148 -14.56 10.28 12.91
N ALA A 149 -14.47 9.93 11.61
CA ALA A 149 -15.62 9.89 10.72
C ALA A 149 -16.61 8.77 11.04
N LEU A 150 -16.13 7.64 11.57
CA LEU A 150 -16.98 6.54 12.02
C LEU A 150 -17.68 6.91 13.33
N ASP A 151 -16.96 7.51 14.28
CA ASP A 151 -17.54 8.01 15.52
C ASP A 151 -18.68 9.01 15.22
N GLU A 152 -18.43 10.00 14.36
CA GLU A 152 -19.46 10.97 13.94
C GLU A 152 -20.69 10.30 13.30
N ALA A 153 -20.49 9.29 12.46
CA ALA A 153 -21.59 8.57 11.82
C ALA A 153 -22.43 7.73 12.80
N GLU A 154 -21.81 7.19 13.86
CA GLU A 154 -22.54 6.47 14.92
C GLU A 154 -23.37 7.41 15.80
N PHE A 155 -22.93 8.66 16.02
CA PHE A 155 -23.69 9.65 16.79
C PHE A 155 -24.89 10.24 16.02
N ASP A 156 -24.82 10.35 14.69
CA ASP A 156 -25.89 10.90 13.86
C ASP A 156 -27.07 9.91 13.62
N ASP A 157 -26.88 8.62 13.92
CA ASP A 157 -27.91 7.57 13.78
C ASP A 157 -28.70 7.28 15.09
N GLU A 158 -28.45 8.01 16.19
CA GLU A 158 -29.31 7.93 17.39
C GLU A 158 -30.65 8.64 17.15
N PRO A 159 -31.81 7.98 17.30
CA PRO A 159 -33.10 8.62 17.09
C PRO A 159 -33.29 9.73 18.12
N LEU A 160 -33.66 10.93 17.65
CA LEU A 160 -34.11 12.03 18.50
C LEU A 160 -35.24 11.50 19.40
N VAL A 161 -34.92 11.30 20.68
CA VAL A 161 -35.91 10.94 21.69
C VAL A 161 -36.72 12.20 21.97
N ASP A 162 -37.87 12.32 21.32
CA ASP A 162 -38.87 13.32 21.66
C ASP A 162 -39.38 13.05 23.08
N TRP A 163 -39.08 13.97 24.01
CA TRP A 163 -39.58 14.02 25.38
C TRP A 163 -40.98 14.64 25.50
#